data_AF-A0A7K5X9U5-F1
#
_entry.id   AF-A0A7K5X9U5-F1
#
_cell.length_a   1.000
_cell.length_b   1.000
_cell.length_c   1.000
_cell.angle_alpha   90.00
_cell.angle_beta   90.00
_cell.angle_gamma   90.00
#
_symmetry.space_group_name_H-M   'P 1'
#
loop_
_entity.id
_entity.type
_entity.pdbx_description
1 polymer ?
#
loop_
_entity_poly.entity_id
_entity_poly.type
_entity_poly.pdbx_seq_one_letter_code
_entity_poly.pdbx_strand_id
1 'polypeptide(L)'
;QELNTLGFECILEEIDLEDITKNQINTIKACISEDPGVKKKYISSFSIIFFKCLQGIYEDLNAYRAELKNFSDQKVLATIDEMMKVSLP
;
A
#
# COMPACT_ATOMS: atom_id res chain seq x y z
N GLN A 1 11.33 0.42 -28.66
CA GLN A 1 11.75 0.03 -27.31
C GLN A 1 10.68 0.56 -26.38
N GLU A 2 9.80 -0.30 -25.85
CA GLU A 2 8.81 0.12 -24.87
C GLU A 2 9.57 0.47 -23.59
N LEU A 3 9.57 1.76 -23.24
CA LEU A 3 10.00 2.20 -21.93
C LEU A 3 9.02 1.62 -20.91
N ASN A 4 9.56 0.99 -19.86
CA ASN A 4 8.75 0.57 -18.71
C ASN A 4 8.02 1.78 -18.09
N THR A 5 7.11 1.53 -17.14
CA THR A 5 6.29 2.57 -16.48
C THR A 5 7.14 3.71 -15.88
N LEU A 6 8.40 3.45 -15.57
CA LEU A 6 9.34 4.40 -14.98
C LEU A 6 10.13 5.22 -16.02
N GLY A 7 10.15 4.81 -17.29
CA GLY A 7 10.90 5.51 -18.33
C GLY A 7 12.41 5.22 -18.33
N PHE A 8 12.85 4.16 -17.66
CA PHE A 8 14.25 3.72 -17.59
C PHE A 8 14.33 2.28 -17.09
N GLU A 9 15.26 1.49 -17.63
CA GLU A 9 15.50 0.11 -17.19
C GLU A 9 16.40 0.12 -15.95
N CYS A 10 16.01 -0.61 -14.89
CA CYS A 10 16.81 -0.78 -13.68
C CYS A 10 17.32 -2.21 -13.58
N ILE A 11 18.54 -2.39 -13.05
CA ILE A 11 19.03 -3.70 -12.58
C ILE A 11 18.83 -3.83 -11.06
N LEU A 12 18.84 -5.07 -10.55
CA LEU A 12 18.56 -5.34 -9.13
C LEU A 12 19.52 -4.61 -8.19
N GLU A 13 20.77 -4.42 -8.63
CA GLU A 13 21.82 -3.73 -7.89
C GLU A 13 21.57 -2.22 -7.74
N GLU A 14 20.73 -1.63 -8.58
CA GLU A 14 20.36 -0.21 -8.54
C GLU A 14 19.09 0.04 -7.70
N ILE A 15 18.39 -1.02 -7.31
CA ILE A 15 17.13 -0.94 -6.57
C ILE A 15 17.43 -0.82 -5.08
N ASP A 16 17.01 0.30 -4.50
CA ASP A 16 16.91 0.41 -3.05
C ASP A 16 15.73 -0.45 -2.56
N LEU A 17 16.05 -1.46 -1.74
CA LEU A 17 15.07 -2.38 -1.14
C LEU A 17 14.53 -1.84 0.20
N GLU A 18 14.90 -0.62 0.59
CA GLU A 18 14.36 0.01 1.79
C GLU A 18 12.86 0.25 1.65
N ASP A 19 12.11 -0.30 2.60
CA ASP A 19 10.69 -0.01 2.75
C ASP A 19 10.50 1.37 3.39
N ILE A 20 10.01 2.32 2.58
CA ILE A 20 9.73 3.69 3.01
C ILE A 20 8.61 3.77 4.06
N THR A 21 7.77 2.74 4.20
CA THR A 21 6.65 2.69 5.15
C THR A 21 6.96 1.85 6.38
N LYS A 22 8.20 1.38 6.56
CA LYS A 22 8.63 0.51 7.68
C LYS A 22 8.28 1.01 9.10
N ASN A 23 8.10 2.33 9.27
CA ASN A 23 7.78 2.97 10.55
C ASN A 23 6.26 3.19 10.76
N GLN A 24 5.43 2.82 9.79
CA GLN A 24 3.97 2.94 9.82
C GLN A 24 3.31 1.61 10.23
N ILE A 25 1.98 1.50 10.08
CA ILE A 25 1.29 0.24 10.25
C ILE A 25 1.91 -0.80 9.32
N ASN A 26 2.23 -1.99 9.85
CA ASN A 26 2.63 -3.10 9.00
C ASN A 26 1.40 -3.62 8.22
N THR A 27 1.15 -3.01 7.05
CA THR A 27 -0.02 -3.27 6.21
C THR A 27 -0.11 -4.74 5.82
N ILE A 28 1.03 -5.39 5.53
CA ILE A 28 1.10 -6.81 5.21
C ILE A 28 0.49 -7.65 6.34
N LYS A 29 0.91 -7.43 7.59
CA LYS A 29 0.37 -8.13 8.76
C LYS A 29 -1.08 -7.74 9.06
N ALA A 30 -1.46 -6.49 8.83
CA ALA A 30 -2.82 -6.02 9.07
C ALA A 30 -3.84 -6.59 8.07
N CYS A 31 -3.41 -6.85 6.84
CA CYS A 31 -4.26 -7.35 5.75
C CYS A 31 -4.26 -8.87 5.61
N ILE A 32 -3.28 -9.58 6.18
CA ILE A 32 -3.29 -11.04 6.23
C ILE A 32 -4.12 -11.47 7.44
N SER A 33 -5.26 -12.11 7.19
CA SER A 33 -5.98 -12.83 8.22
C SER A 33 -5.12 -14.00 8.68
N GLU A 34 -4.57 -13.95 9.89
CA GLU A 34 -4.12 -15.16 10.57
C GLU A 34 -5.32 -16.10 10.64
N ASP A 35 -5.24 -17.30 10.05
CA ASP A 35 -6.32 -18.29 10.03
C ASP A 35 -6.68 -18.65 11.48
N PRO A 36 -7.77 -18.11 12.05
CA PRO A 36 -8.10 -18.37 13.42
C PRO A 36 -8.87 -19.67 13.40
N GLY A 37 -8.26 -20.75 13.87
CA GLY A 37 -8.91 -22.05 14.05
C GLY A 37 -10.12 -22.07 15.00
N VAL A 38 -10.81 -20.94 15.23
CA VAL A 38 -11.90 -20.79 16.18
C VAL A 38 -13.04 -19.93 15.60
N LYS A 39 -14.03 -20.63 15.06
CA LYS A 39 -15.33 -20.09 14.61
C LYS A 39 -16.15 -19.61 15.82
N LYS A 40 -16.26 -18.29 16.06
CA LYS A 40 -17.47 -17.60 16.60
C LYS A 40 -17.26 -16.12 16.99
N LYS A 41 -16.03 -15.61 17.17
CA LYS A 41 -15.76 -14.17 17.44
C LYS A 41 -15.51 -13.35 16.16
N TYR A 42 -15.96 -13.87 15.02
CA TYR A 42 -15.48 -13.51 13.68
C TYR A 42 -15.94 -12.13 13.20
N ILE A 43 -17.16 -11.67 13.50
CA ILE A 43 -17.70 -10.45 12.86
C ILE A 43 -17.01 -9.17 13.38
N SER A 44 -16.92 -9.00 14.71
CA SER A 44 -16.28 -7.82 15.30
C SER A 44 -14.76 -7.80 15.06
N SER A 45 -14.10 -8.95 15.11
CA SER A 45 -12.66 -9.05 14.84
C SER A 45 -12.35 -8.82 13.36
N PHE A 46 -13.17 -9.37 12.44
CA PHE A 46 -13.03 -9.14 11.01
C PHE A 46 -13.19 -7.66 10.65
N SER A 47 -14.18 -6.97 11.20
CA SER A 47 -14.32 -5.52 11.00
C SER A 47 -13.09 -4.75 11.50
N ILE A 48 -12.57 -5.06 12.69
CA ILE A 48 -11.39 -4.37 13.24
C ILE A 48 -10.12 -4.64 12.42
N ILE A 49 -9.91 -5.89 11.98
CA ILE A 49 -8.79 -6.27 11.11
C ILE A 49 -8.90 -5.54 9.76
N PHE A 50 -10.11 -5.50 9.19
CA PHE A 50 -10.37 -4.82 7.93
C PHE A 50 -10.11 -3.31 8.03
N PHE A 51 -10.55 -2.63 9.10
CA PHE A 51 -10.26 -1.21 9.31
C PHE A 51 -8.76 -0.93 9.45
N LYS A 52 -8.01 -1.78 10.18
CA LYS A 52 -6.56 -1.63 10.29
C LYS A 52 -5.83 -1.87 8.97
N CYS A 53 -6.30 -2.82 8.18
CA CYS A 53 -5.78 -3.06 6.83
C CYS A 53 -6.01 -1.84 5.93
N LEU A 54 -7.23 -1.30 5.89
CA LEU A 54 -7.54 -0.10 5.10
C LEU A 54 -6.75 1.12 5.56
N GLN A 55 -6.61 1.31 6.88
CA GLN A 55 -5.78 2.38 7.44
C GLN A 55 -4.31 2.24 7.00
N GLY A 56 -3.74 1.04 7.07
CA GLY A 56 -2.37 0.79 6.61
C GLY A 56 -2.20 1.08 5.12
N ILE A 57 -3.13 0.63 4.28
CA ILE A 57 -3.13 0.93 2.84
C ILE A 57 -3.16 2.46 2.60
N TYR A 58 -3.99 3.19 3.35
CA TYR A 58 -4.08 4.64 3.21
C TYR A 58 -2.77 5.36 3.61
N GLU A 59 -2.14 4.93 4.70
CA GLU A 59 -0.84 5.46 5.16
C GLU A 59 0.27 5.17 4.14
N ASP A 60 0.31 3.95 3.59
CA ASP A 60 1.26 3.56 2.55
C ASP A 60 1.08 4.41 1.28
N LEU A 61 -0.17 4.54 0.80
CA LEU A 61 -0.48 5.34 -0.39
C LEU A 61 -0.09 6.80 -0.20
N ASN A 62 -0.30 7.37 0.98
CA ASN A 62 0.16 8.73 1.30
C ASN A 62 1.69 8.88 1.21
N ALA A 63 2.45 7.91 1.72
CA ALA A 63 3.91 7.92 1.65
C ALA A 63 4.39 7.86 0.20
N TYR A 64 3.87 6.89 -0.58
CA TYR A 64 4.20 6.78 -2.00
C TYR A 64 3.78 8.04 -2.78
N ARG A 65 2.63 8.63 -2.46
CA ARG A 65 2.16 9.86 -3.11
C ARG A 65 3.12 11.04 -2.87
N ALA A 66 3.70 11.14 -1.68
CA ALA A 66 4.66 12.18 -1.31
C ALA A 66 6.00 12.01 -2.04
N GLU A 67 6.51 10.77 -2.13
CA GLU A 67 7.74 10.46 -2.88
C GLU A 67 7.57 10.70 -4.39
N LEU A 68 6.41 10.31 -4.93
CA LEU A 68 6.10 10.46 -6.36
C LEU A 68 5.58 11.85 -6.74
N LYS A 69 5.56 12.85 -5.84
CA LYS A 69 4.94 14.16 -6.10
C LYS A 69 5.42 14.86 -7.39
N ASN A 70 6.66 14.60 -7.81
CA ASN A 70 7.30 15.17 -9.00
C ASN A 70 7.39 14.18 -10.16
N PHE A 71 6.72 13.02 -10.07
CA PHE A 71 6.76 11.98 -11.08
C PHE A 71 6.03 12.42 -12.35
N SER A 72 6.60 12.11 -13.51
CA SER A 72 6.10 12.57 -14.81
C SER A 72 4.79 11.92 -15.21
N ASP A 73 4.53 10.68 -14.79
CA ASP A 73 3.29 9.97 -15.11
C ASP A 73 2.15 10.40 -14.17
N GLN A 74 1.35 11.35 -14.65
CA GLN A 74 0.17 11.85 -13.94
C GLN A 74 -0.92 10.78 -13.76
N LYS A 75 -0.94 9.73 -14.59
CA LYS A 75 -1.92 8.63 -14.47
C LYS A 75 -1.65 7.79 -13.25
N VAL A 76 -0.38 7.55 -12.92
CA VAL A 76 0.02 6.86 -11.68
C VAL A 76 -0.42 7.68 -10.46
N LEU A 77 -0.15 8.99 -10.46
CA LEU A 77 -0.56 9.87 -9.36
C LEU A 77 -2.08 9.92 -9.17
N ALA A 78 -2.83 10.06 -10.26
CA ALA A 78 -4.29 10.03 -10.21
C ALA A 78 -4.83 8.67 -9.71
N THR A 79 -4.17 7.57 -10.08
CA THR A 79 -4.55 6.24 -9.60
C THR A 79 -4.34 6.09 -8.10
N ILE A 80 -3.22 6.60 -7.56
CA ILE A 80 -2.97 6.65 -6.12
C ILE A 80 -4.04 7.50 -5.43
N ASP A 81 -4.37 8.67 -5.98
CA ASP A 81 -5.40 9.57 -5.44
C ASP A 81 -6.79 8.90 -5.40
N GLU A 82 -7.16 8.10 -6.41
CA GLU A 82 -8.40 7.32 -6.40
C GLU A 82 -8.36 6.15 -5.41
N MET A 83 -7.23 5.44 -5.31
CA MET A 83 -7.06 4.36 -4.32
C MET A 83 -7.20 4.90 -2.89
N MET A 84 -6.66 6.09 -2.61
CA MET A 84 -6.78 6.72 -1.30
C MET A 84 -8.24 7.02 -0.92
N LYS A 85 -9.10 7.41 -1.88
CA LYS A 85 -10.52 7.68 -1.61
C LYS A 85 -11.29 6.45 -1.14
N VAL A 86 -10.94 5.28 -1.68
CA VAL A 86 -11.61 4.01 -1.34
C VAL A 86 -11.00 3.33 -0.10
N SER A 87 -9.82 3.75 0.33
CA SER A 87 -9.14 3.27 1.54
C SER A 87 -9.44 4.10 2.79
N LEU A 88 -10.23 5.18 2.68
CA LEU A 88 -10.71 5.93 3.83
C LEU A 88 -11.64 5.02 4.67
N PRO A 89 -11.37 4.85 5.98
CA PRO A 89 -12.20 4.05 6.88
C PRO A 89 -13.60 4.65 7.13
#